data_AF-A0ABD5DDN4-F1
#
_entry.id   AF-A0ABD5DDN4-F1
#
_cell.length_a   1.000
_cell.length_b   1.000
_cell.length_c   1.000
_cell.angle_alpha   90.00
_cell.angle_beta   90.00
_cell.angle_gamma   90.00
#
_symmetry.space_group_name_H-M   'P 1'
#
loop_
_entity.id
_entity.type
_entity.pdbx_description
1 polymer ?
#
loop_
_entity_poly.entity_id
_entity_poly.type
_entity_poly.pdbx_seq_one_letter_code
_entity_poly.pdbx_strand_id
1 'polypeptide(L)' 'FLNELNKHLVIIAGQSKENISIGEKIRQAKDLTTLDALEIDISEADERIQERLMELVVKRRKELEVEGNFLLESPK' A
#
# COMPACT_ATOMS: atom_id res chain seq x y z
N PHE A 1 10.80 17.01 -6.34
CA PHE A 1 9.36 16.78 -6.45
C PHE A 1 8.88 15.54 -5.66
N LEU A 2 9.42 14.33 -5.86
CA LEU A 2 8.99 13.14 -5.08
C LEU A 2 9.23 13.23 -3.55
N ASN A 3 10.23 14.00 -3.11
CA ASN A 3 10.62 14.06 -1.70
C ASN A 3 9.69 14.91 -0.81
N GLU A 4 8.95 15.88 -1.35
CA GLU A 4 8.10 16.75 -0.54
C GLU A 4 6.75 16.11 -0.21
N LEU A 5 6.17 15.37 -1.16
CA LEU A 5 4.97 14.57 -0.90
C LEU A 5 5.22 13.50 0.17
N ASN A 6 6.40 12.87 0.14
CA ASN A 6 6.79 11.90 1.17
C ASN A 6 6.91 12.54 2.56
N LYS A 7 7.41 13.78 2.67
CA LYS A 7 7.52 14.49 3.95
C LYS A 7 6.17 14.85 4.55
N HIS A 8 5.19 15.24 3.73
CA HIS A 8 3.86 15.59 4.24
C HIS A 8 3.07 14.36 4.73
N LEU A 9 3.23 13.20 4.07
CA LEU A 9 2.60 11.95 4.50
C LEU A 9 3.10 11.44 5.86
N VAL A 10 4.32 11.78 6.26
CA VAL A 10 4.91 11.37 7.55
C VAL A 10 4.29 12.11 8.75
N ILE A 11 3.82 13.35 8.56
CA ILE A 11 3.45 14.22 9.69
C ILE A 11 2.06 13.89 10.26
N ILE A 12 1.16 13.29 9.46
CA ILE A 12 -0.21 12.97 9.89
C ILE A 12 -0.26 11.64 10.68
N ALA A 13 0.71 10.73 10.49
CA ALA A 13 0.77 9.42 11.14
C ALA A 13 1.51 9.44 12.48
N GLY A 14 1.08 10.32 13.40
CA GLY A 14 1.65 10.42 14.73
C GLY A 14 1.69 9.08 15.48
N GLN A 15 2.90 8.65 15.83
CA GLN A 15 3.23 7.71 16.92
C GLN A 15 2.84 6.23 16.75
N SER A 16 3.62 5.51 15.93
CA SER A 16 4.01 4.12 16.24
C SER A 16 5.41 3.87 15.70
N LYS A 17 6.19 3.03 16.39
CA LYS A 17 7.66 2.95 16.36
C LYS A 17 8.34 2.59 15.03
N GLU A 18 7.62 2.60 13.90
CA GLU A 18 8.18 2.37 12.57
C GLU A 18 7.55 3.39 11.63
N ASN A 19 8.33 4.41 11.25
CA ASN A 19 7.93 5.57 10.45
C ASN A 19 7.72 5.19 8.97
N ILE A 20 7.02 4.09 8.72
CA ILE A 20 6.74 3.56 7.39
C ILE A 20 5.42 4.15 6.93
N SER A 21 5.45 4.99 5.89
CA SER A 21 4.26 5.60 5.31
C SER A 21 3.29 4.53 4.80
N ILE A 22 1.98 4.80 4.79
CA ILE A 22 0.97 3.86 4.26
C ILE A 22 1.34 3.41 2.84
N GLY A 23 1.86 4.33 2.01
CA GLY A 23 2.37 4.01 0.68
C GLY A 23 3.53 3.01 0.64
N GLU A 24 4.39 3.03 1.65
CA GLU A 24 5.47 2.04 1.78
C GLU A 24 4.95 0.70 2.33
N LYS A 25 3.99 0.72 3.26
CA LYS A 25 3.31 -0.50 3.72
C LYS A 25 2.60 -1.21 2.57
N ILE A 26 1.94 -0.47 1.68
CA ILE A 26 1.32 -1.04 0.47
C ILE A 26 2.37 -1.73 -0.39
N ARG A 27 3.53 -1.10 -0.63
CA ARG A 27 4.61 -1.73 -1.41
C ARG A 27 5.19 -2.98 -0.76
N GLN A 28 5.23 -3.02 0.57
CA GLN A 28 5.75 -4.15 1.33
C GLN A 28 4.71 -5.26 1.57
N ALA A 29 3.43 -5.03 1.22
CA ALA A 29 2.38 -6.03 1.37
C ALA A 29 2.73 -7.30 0.58
N LYS A 30 2.74 -8.43 1.27
CA LYS A 30 3.11 -9.75 0.72
C LYS A 30 1.91 -10.58 0.27
N ASP A 31 0.72 -10.19 0.70
CA ASP A 31 -0.52 -10.90 0.43
C ASP A 31 -1.69 -9.91 0.36
N LEU A 32 -2.78 -10.37 -0.25
CA LEU A 32 -3.99 -9.58 -0.43
C LEU A 32 -4.64 -9.22 0.91
N THR A 33 -4.53 -10.08 1.93
CA THR A 33 -5.09 -9.83 3.26
C THR A 33 -4.46 -8.61 3.93
N THR A 34 -3.14 -8.47 3.83
CA THR A 34 -2.39 -7.30 4.32
C THR A 34 -2.79 -6.04 3.54
N LEU A 35 -3.04 -6.20 2.24
CA LEU A 35 -3.44 -5.10 1.38
C LEU A 35 -4.87 -4.62 1.67
N ASP A 36 -5.79 -5.53 1.98
CA ASP A 36 -7.17 -5.23 2.38
C ASP A 36 -7.21 -4.46 3.71
N ALA A 37 -6.35 -4.83 4.67
CA ALA A 37 -6.22 -4.08 5.93
C ALA A 37 -5.76 -2.63 5.68
N LEU A 38 -4.82 -2.43 4.75
CA LEU A 38 -4.36 -1.09 4.37
C LEU A 38 -5.44 -0.30 3.62
N GLU A 39 -6.29 -0.95 2.82
CA GLU A 39 -7.43 -0.33 2.14
C GLU A 39 -8.42 0.30 3.15
N ILE A 40 -8.63 -0.37 4.29
CA ILE A 40 -9.43 0.16 5.40
C ILE A 40 -8.74 1.37 6.03
N ASP A 41 -7.46 1.27 6.38
CA ASP A 41 -6.69 2.40 6.96
C ASP A 41 -6.67 3.63 6.03
N ILE A 42 -6.63 3.41 4.72
CA ILE A 42 -6.70 4.45 3.69
C ILE A 42 -8.08 5.10 3.64
N SER A 43 -9.14 4.31 3.82
CA SER A 43 -10.51 4.82 3.83
C SER A 43 -10.81 5.74 5.02
N GLU A 44 -10.04 5.60 6.10
CA GLU A 44 -10.09 6.48 7.27
C GLU A 44 -9.10 7.66 7.19
N ALA A 45 -8.24 7.68 6.16
CA ALA A 45 -7.26 8.74 5.93
C ALA A 45 -7.86 9.94 5.17
N ASP A 46 -7.08 11.01 5.03
CA ASP A 46 -7.52 12.22 4.34
C ASP A 46 -7.84 11.93 2.86
N GLU A 47 -9.03 12.35 2.40
CA GLU A 47 -9.54 12.13 1.04
C GLU A 47 -8.55 12.59 -0.04
N ARG A 48 -7.74 13.64 0.24
CA ARG A 48 -6.73 14.16 -0.68
C ARG A 48 -5.58 13.19 -0.94
N ILE A 49 -5.27 12.33 0.02
CA ILE A 49 -4.23 11.30 -0.11
C ILE A 49 -4.81 9.94 -0.41
N GLN A 50 -6.10 9.73 -0.11
CA GLN A 50 -6.83 8.48 -0.33
C GLN A 50 -6.75 8.03 -1.79
N GLU A 51 -7.03 8.92 -2.74
CA GLU A 51 -6.96 8.62 -4.18
C GLU A 51 -5.58 8.08 -4.57
N ARG A 52 -4.52 8.76 -4.12
CA ARG A 52 -3.13 8.38 -4.42
C ARG A 52 -2.71 7.07 -3.76
N LEU A 53 -3.20 6.78 -2.56
CA LEU A 53 -2.94 5.53 -1.87
C LEU A 53 -3.72 4.38 -2.50
N MET A 54 -4.96 4.60 -2.92
CA MET A 54 -5.75 3.60 -3.64
C MET A 54 -5.14 3.22 -4.98
N GLU A 55 -4.54 4.16 -5.72
CA GLU A 55 -3.75 3.83 -6.91
C GLU A 55 -2.63 2.82 -6.60
N LEU A 56 -1.94 2.99 -5.48
CA LEU A 56 -0.87 2.07 -5.04
C LEU A 56 -1.45 0.71 -4.62
N VAL A 57 -2.60 0.69 -3.93
CA VAL A 57 -3.30 -0.54 -3.54
C VAL A 57 -3.67 -1.34 -4.77
N VAL A 58 -4.34 -0.72 -5.74
CA VAL A 58 -4.75 -1.40 -6.98
C VAL A 58 -3.54 -1.96 -7.74
N LYS A 59 -2.44 -1.21 -7.77
CA LYS A 59 -1.20 -1.68 -8.40
C LYS A 59 -0.63 -2.91 -7.68
N ARG A 60 -0.49 -2.86 -6.35
CA ARG A 60 0.05 -4.00 -5.58
C ARG A 60 -0.88 -5.21 -5.62
N ARG A 61 -2.21 -5.02 -5.59
CA ARG A 61 -3.19 -6.11 -5.72
C ARG A 61 -2.95 -6.89 -7.02
N LYS A 62 -2.80 -6.18 -8.14
CA LYS A 62 -2.49 -6.80 -9.45
C LYS A 62 -1.15 -7.54 -9.44
N GLU A 63 -0.11 -6.95 -8.86
CA GLU A 63 1.20 -7.61 -8.73
C GLU A 63 1.09 -8.90 -7.92
N LEU A 64 0.38 -8.88 -6.80
CA LEU A 64 0.14 -10.06 -5.94
C LEU A 64 -0.73 -11.12 -6.61
N GLU A 65 -1.76 -10.71 -7.36
CA GLU A 65 -2.58 -11.63 -8.16
C GLU A 65 -1.75 -12.29 -9.27
N VAL A 66 -0.85 -11.55 -9.92
CA VAL A 66 0.07 -12.10 -10.93
C VAL A 66 1.10 -13.02 -10.28
N GLU A 67 1.70 -12.63 -9.15
CA GLU A 67 2.65 -13.47 -8.38
C GLU A 67 1.96 -14.76 -7.90
N GLY A 68 0.73 -14.67 -7.39
CA GLY A 68 -0.09 -15.81 -6.98
C GLY A 68 -0.50 -16.72 -8.14
N ASN A 69 -0.90 -16.14 -9.27
CA ASN A 69 -1.22 -16.92 -10.48
C ASN A 69 0.02 -17.57 -11.09
N PHE A 70 1.18 -16.89 -11.08
CA PHE A 70 2.43 -17.46 -11.59
C PHE A 70 2.88 -18.68 -10.77
N LEU A 71 2.65 -18.68 -9.46
CA LEU A 71 2.90 -19.85 -8.60
C LEU A 71 1.96 -21.03 -8.93
N LEU A 72 0.76 -20.76 -9.45
CA LEU A 72 -0.20 -21.79 -9.88
C LEU A 72 0.09 -22.33 -11.29
N GLU A 73 0.75 -21.54 -12.16
CA GLU A 73 1.15 -21.93 -13.52
C GLU A 73 2.56 -22.54 -13.60
N SER A 74 3.02 -23.26 -12.57
CA SER A 74 4.21 -24.11 -12.72
C SER A 74 3.86 -25.32 -13.61
N PRO A 75 4.44 -25.47 -14.82
CA PRO A 75 4.25 -26.68 -15.60
C PRO A 75 4.97 -27.83 -14.90
N LYS A 76 4.26 -28.93 -14.65
CA LYS A 76 4.84 -30.21 -14.24
C LYS A 76 5.72 -30.81 -15.34
#